data_AF-A0A420XPM6-F1
#
_entry.id   AF-A0A420XPM6-F1
#
_cell.length_a   1.000
_cell.length_b   1.000
_cell.length_c   1.000
_cell.angle_alpha   90.00
_cell.angle_beta   90.00
_cell.angle_gamma   90.00
#
_symmetry.space_group_name_H-M   'P 1'
#
loop_
_entity.id
_entity.type
_entity.pdbx_description
1 polymer ?
#
loop_
_entity_poly.entity_id
_entity_poly.type
_entity_poly.pdbx_seq_one_letter_code
_entity_poly.pdbx_strand_id
1 'polypeptide(L)'
;MNQEVGEFSLTGHAEPQARQLPDLSSTDQAELEHLVNAVQALNPQPRAQRWRSLTYCLVDAVWSIGARYDTVVVPLVRRVAHEHGDGEPLVDTGTPLPRDPAPLRAFLARFGPHNPLTSVTNRQRTSTRGGALKADVARRYAEVLLEHGVGTLADVAPLMRDARRFEHVNDTLRRLPGEGQHGVRRNYLWMLAGDDDGVKPDRMVLRWFARHGQHVEPLEAAMLVRAIADRLTELGHPTTPWEVDHAIWSAQRAPRHS
;
A
#
# COMPACT_ATOMS: atom_id res chain seq x y z
N MET A 1 -27.14 44.72 -53.41
CA MET A 1 -25.65 44.84 -53.47
C MET A 1 -25.14 44.15 -52.21
N ASN A 2 -25.03 42.81 -52.26
CA ASN A 2 -23.76 42.03 -52.19
C ASN A 2 -22.91 42.41 -50.95
N GLN A 3 -22.54 41.52 -50.04
CA GLN A 3 -22.02 40.15 -50.23
C GLN A 3 -21.98 39.37 -48.89
N GLU A 4 -21.94 38.03 -48.99
CA GLU A 4 -21.84 37.03 -47.91
C GLU A 4 -20.48 36.97 -47.19
N VAL A 5 -20.54 36.58 -45.92
CA VAL A 5 -19.59 35.74 -45.15
C VAL A 5 -20.39 35.27 -43.92
N GLY A 6 -20.54 34.01 -43.56
CA GLY A 6 -19.61 32.88 -43.55
C GLY A 6 -19.63 32.33 -42.12
N GLU A 7 -19.92 31.04 -41.97
CA GLU A 7 -20.06 30.19 -40.77
C GLU A 7 -19.20 30.56 -39.54
N PHE A 8 -19.66 30.21 -38.33
CA PHE A 8 -18.96 29.23 -37.48
C PHE A 8 -19.81 28.89 -36.23
N SER A 9 -20.38 27.69 -36.26
CA SER A 9 -20.97 27.03 -35.10
C SER A 9 -19.84 26.31 -34.34
N LEU A 10 -19.58 26.73 -33.11
CA LEU A 10 -18.61 26.17 -32.15
C LEU A 10 -19.33 26.23 -30.81
N THR A 11 -19.51 25.22 -29.98
CA THR A 11 -18.90 23.90 -29.75
C THR A 11 -19.88 23.24 -28.76
N GLY A 12 -20.49 22.09 -29.06
CA GLY A 12 -19.85 20.82 -28.79
C GLY A 12 -19.52 20.66 -27.30
N HIS A 13 -20.53 20.51 -26.43
CA HIS A 13 -20.31 19.99 -25.08
C HIS A 13 -19.80 18.55 -25.22
N ALA A 14 -18.48 18.37 -25.22
CA ALA A 14 -17.88 17.07 -25.03
C ALA A 14 -18.15 16.63 -23.59
N GLU A 15 -19.05 15.67 -23.42
CA GLU A 15 -19.08 14.83 -22.23
C GLU A 15 -17.67 14.28 -21.97
N PRO A 16 -17.25 14.16 -20.70
CA PRO A 16 -16.00 13.47 -20.38
C PRO A 16 -16.16 12.01 -20.81
N GLN A 17 -15.56 11.65 -21.94
CA GLN A 17 -15.45 10.27 -22.38
C GLN A 17 -14.80 9.48 -21.24
N ALA A 18 -15.58 8.59 -20.64
CA ALA A 18 -15.08 7.55 -19.77
C ALA A 18 -13.89 6.91 -20.51
N ARG A 19 -12.73 6.93 -19.88
CA ARG A 19 -11.49 6.38 -20.43
C ARG A 19 -11.71 4.89 -20.64
N GLN A 20 -12.13 4.52 -21.85
CA GLN A 20 -12.48 3.16 -22.21
C GLN A 20 -11.23 2.30 -22.00
N LEU A 21 -11.34 1.33 -21.10
CA LEU A 21 -10.32 0.30 -20.91
C LEU A 21 -10.05 -0.33 -22.29
N PRO A 22 -8.78 -0.60 -22.65
CA PRO A 22 -8.46 -1.19 -23.94
C PRO A 22 -9.27 -2.47 -24.16
N ASP A 23 -9.75 -2.67 -25.39
CA ASP A 23 -10.51 -3.85 -25.81
C ASP A 23 -9.65 -5.10 -25.59
N LEU A 24 -9.89 -5.80 -24.48
CA LEU A 24 -9.22 -7.02 -24.11
C LEU A 24 -9.71 -8.13 -25.04
N SER A 25 -8.80 -8.98 -25.54
CA SER A 25 -9.21 -10.09 -26.41
C SER A 25 -10.18 -11.02 -25.67
N SER A 26 -10.98 -11.82 -26.39
CA SER A 26 -11.93 -12.76 -25.76
C SER A 26 -11.26 -13.77 -24.83
N THR A 27 -9.97 -14.09 -25.07
CA THR A 27 -9.14 -14.90 -24.18
C THR A 27 -8.76 -14.14 -22.91
N ASP A 28 -8.34 -12.88 -23.02
CA ASP A 28 -8.00 -12.03 -21.88
C ASP A 28 -9.21 -11.78 -20.96
N GLN A 29 -10.41 -11.67 -21.53
CA GLN A 29 -11.65 -11.49 -20.76
C GLN A 29 -12.03 -12.75 -19.98
N ALA A 30 -11.90 -13.94 -20.57
CA ALA A 30 -12.15 -15.21 -19.88
C ALA A 30 -11.15 -15.47 -18.75
N GLU A 31 -9.88 -15.09 -18.96
CA GLU A 31 -8.85 -15.16 -17.93
C GLU A 31 -9.11 -14.20 -16.77
N LEU A 32 -9.50 -12.96 -17.06
CA LEU A 32 -9.88 -11.99 -16.02
C LEU A 32 -11.08 -12.49 -15.20
N GLU A 33 -12.12 -13.01 -15.85
CA GLU A 33 -13.29 -13.58 -15.17
C GLU A 33 -12.91 -14.78 -14.28
N HIS A 34 -11.96 -15.62 -14.70
CA HIS A 34 -11.43 -16.69 -13.84
C HIS A 34 -10.78 -16.13 -12.56
N LEU A 35 -9.95 -15.10 -12.70
CA LEU A 35 -9.29 -14.45 -11.55
C LEU A 35 -10.29 -13.75 -10.64
N VAL A 36 -11.31 -13.08 -11.20
CA VAL A 36 -12.38 -12.43 -10.45
C VAL A 36 -13.12 -13.43 -9.59
N ASN A 37 -13.56 -14.56 -10.17
CA ASN A 37 -14.22 -15.63 -9.42
C ASN A 37 -13.32 -16.21 -8.32
N ALA A 38 -12.03 -16.40 -8.62
CA ALA A 38 -11.07 -16.91 -7.64
C ALA A 38 -10.86 -15.93 -6.48
N VAL A 39 -10.80 -14.62 -6.72
CA VAL A 39 -10.72 -13.59 -5.68
C VAL A 39 -12.03 -13.47 -4.92
N GLN A 40 -13.18 -13.51 -5.60
CA GLN A 40 -14.50 -13.47 -4.95
C GLN A 40 -14.65 -14.62 -3.94
N ALA A 41 -14.15 -15.82 -4.28
CA ALA A 41 -14.12 -16.97 -3.38
C ALA A 41 -13.23 -16.77 -2.14
N LEU A 42 -12.25 -15.85 -2.19
CA LEU A 42 -11.48 -15.43 -1.01
C LEU A 42 -12.26 -14.48 -0.10
N ASN A 43 -13.43 -14.01 -0.56
CA ASN A 43 -14.34 -13.13 0.16
C ASN A 43 -13.63 -11.86 0.67
N PRO A 44 -13.09 -10.99 -0.21
CA PRO A 44 -12.40 -9.77 0.17
C PRO A 44 -13.29 -8.95 1.13
N GLN A 45 -12.72 -8.64 2.29
CA GLN A 45 -13.42 -7.90 3.34
C GLN A 45 -12.83 -6.50 3.48
N PRO A 46 -13.67 -5.48 3.71
CA PRO A 46 -13.19 -4.16 4.05
C PRO A 46 -12.30 -4.21 5.28
N ARG A 47 -11.27 -3.37 5.25
CA ARG A 47 -10.41 -3.17 6.41
C ARG A 47 -11.26 -2.65 7.55
N ALA A 48 -11.55 -3.45 8.57
CA ALA A 48 -12.34 -2.98 9.72
C ALA A 48 -11.58 -1.91 10.52
N GLN A 49 -10.27 -2.08 10.68
CA GLN A 49 -9.44 -1.21 11.50
C GLN A 49 -8.11 -0.86 10.83
N ARG A 50 -7.63 0.36 11.08
CA ARG A 50 -6.35 0.86 10.60
C ARG A 50 -5.49 1.42 11.72
N TRP A 51 -4.19 1.46 11.49
CA TRP A 51 -3.27 2.17 12.37
C TRP A 51 -3.57 3.66 12.34
N ARG A 52 -3.55 4.31 13.50
CA ARG A 52 -3.84 5.74 13.64
C ARG A 52 -2.62 6.66 13.57
N SER A 53 -1.44 6.11 13.29
CA SER A 53 -0.18 6.85 13.20
C SER A 53 0.67 6.36 12.04
N LEU A 54 1.38 7.28 11.38
CA LEU A 54 2.32 6.94 10.31
C LEU A 54 3.50 6.11 10.85
N THR A 55 3.90 6.35 12.10
CA THR A 55 4.93 5.54 12.78
C THR A 55 4.51 4.08 12.87
N TYR A 56 3.24 3.80 13.14
CA TYR A 56 2.74 2.44 13.27
C TYR A 56 2.70 1.73 11.91
N CYS A 57 2.23 2.43 10.87
CA CYS A 57 2.31 1.93 9.49
C CYS A 57 3.75 1.64 9.07
N LEU A 58 4.70 2.49 9.46
CA LEU A 58 6.13 2.31 9.17
C LEU A 58 6.73 1.09 9.87
N VAL A 59 6.50 0.95 11.18
CA VAL A 59 7.01 -0.19 11.95
C VAL A 59 6.40 -1.48 11.44
N ASP A 60 5.10 -1.50 11.19
CA ASP A 60 4.42 -2.63 10.57
C ASP A 60 5.08 -2.98 9.23
N ALA A 61 5.18 -2.00 8.33
CA ALA A 61 5.66 -2.25 6.98
C ALA A 61 7.06 -2.86 6.95
N VAL A 62 7.95 -2.32 7.78
CA VAL A 62 9.34 -2.77 7.85
C VAL A 62 9.45 -4.20 8.44
N TRP A 63 8.62 -4.54 9.43
CA TRP A 63 8.68 -5.83 10.08
C TRP A 63 7.89 -6.94 9.39
N SER A 64 6.86 -6.61 8.61
CA SER A 64 6.02 -7.58 7.90
C SER A 64 6.77 -8.45 6.90
N ILE A 65 7.93 -8.00 6.39
CA ILE A 65 8.72 -8.82 5.47
C ILE A 65 9.48 -9.92 6.21
N GLY A 66 9.08 -11.17 5.97
CA GLY A 66 9.74 -12.36 6.52
C GLY A 66 9.51 -12.57 8.02
N ALA A 67 8.41 -12.06 8.56
CA ALA A 67 8.00 -12.30 9.95
C ALA A 67 6.54 -12.77 10.01
N ARG A 68 6.17 -13.43 11.12
CA ARG A 68 4.77 -13.78 11.37
C ARG A 68 4.03 -12.55 11.87
N TYR A 69 2.99 -12.13 11.16
CA TYR A 69 2.30 -10.88 11.42
C TYR A 69 1.70 -10.80 12.83
N ASP A 70 0.80 -11.72 13.18
CA ASP A 70 0.05 -11.66 14.46
C ASP A 70 0.93 -11.89 15.69
N THR A 71 1.99 -12.68 15.54
CA THR A 71 2.85 -13.08 16.68
C THR A 71 4.15 -12.27 16.77
N VAL A 72 4.50 -11.52 15.73
CA VAL A 72 5.70 -10.67 15.72
C VAL A 72 5.33 -9.23 15.43
N VAL A 73 4.73 -8.93 14.28
CA VAL A 73 4.55 -7.54 13.82
C VAL A 73 3.59 -6.78 14.72
N VAL A 74 2.38 -7.30 14.95
CA VAL A 74 1.35 -6.62 15.77
C VAL A 74 1.86 -6.33 17.19
N PRO A 75 2.50 -7.28 17.90
CA PRO A 75 3.11 -7.00 19.20
C PRO A 75 4.19 -5.91 19.15
N LEU A 76 5.01 -5.85 18.09
CA LEU A 76 6.05 -4.82 17.96
C LEU A 76 5.45 -3.43 17.78
N VAL A 77 4.44 -3.30 16.91
CA VAL A 77 3.72 -2.03 16.70
C VAL A 77 3.09 -1.56 18.02
N ARG A 78 2.42 -2.48 18.75
CA ARG A 78 1.83 -2.16 20.06
C ARG A 78 2.86 -1.73 21.10
N ARG A 79 4.05 -2.35 21.13
CA ARG A 79 5.14 -1.90 22.02
C ARG A 79 5.63 -0.50 21.67
N VAL A 80 5.78 -0.19 20.37
CA VAL A 80 6.14 1.17 19.93
C VAL A 80 5.05 2.16 20.31
N ALA A 81 3.77 1.82 20.12
CA ALA A 81 2.64 2.66 20.53
C ALA A 81 2.64 2.93 22.05
N HIS A 82 2.91 1.92 22.86
CA HIS A 82 3.06 2.06 24.31
C HIS A 82 4.17 3.05 24.69
N GLU A 83 5.32 3.05 23.99
CA GLU A 83 6.37 4.06 24.21
C GLU A 83 5.92 5.50 23.88
N HIS A 84 4.85 5.66 23.10
CA HIS A 84 4.22 6.95 22.83
C HIS A 84 2.99 7.22 23.70
N GLY A 85 2.73 6.38 24.72
CA GLY A 85 1.57 6.52 25.61
C GLY A 85 0.25 6.17 24.96
N ASP A 86 0.27 5.41 23.86
CA ASP A 86 -0.92 5.03 23.11
C ASP A 86 -1.30 3.56 23.37
N GLY A 87 -2.37 3.39 24.15
CA GLY A 87 -2.96 2.07 24.44
C GLY A 87 -3.90 1.55 23.35
N GLU A 88 -4.35 2.42 22.45
CA GLU A 88 -5.35 2.12 21.42
C GLU A 88 -4.83 2.55 20.03
N PRO A 89 -3.82 1.82 19.48
CA PRO A 89 -3.15 2.20 18.23
C PRO A 89 -4.00 1.95 16.96
N LEU A 90 -5.16 1.31 17.11
CA LEU A 90 -6.09 1.03 16.03
C LEU A 90 -7.31 1.95 16.14
N VAL A 91 -7.85 2.35 14.98
CA VAL A 91 -9.12 3.04 14.85
C VAL A 91 -9.94 2.38 13.75
N ASP A 92 -11.25 2.49 13.81
CA ASP A 92 -12.12 1.96 12.78
C ASP A 92 -11.93 2.70 11.46
N THR A 93 -12.02 1.96 10.36
CA THR A 93 -11.95 2.56 9.02
C THR A 93 -13.20 3.40 8.79
N GLY A 94 -13.02 4.63 8.30
CA GLY A 94 -14.08 5.63 8.19
C GLY A 94 -14.15 6.61 9.37
N THR A 95 -13.53 6.31 10.52
CA THR A 95 -13.34 7.30 11.57
C THR A 95 -12.34 8.37 11.11
N PRO A 96 -12.66 9.67 11.21
CA PRO A 96 -11.69 10.74 10.98
C PRO A 96 -10.43 10.49 11.80
N LEU A 97 -9.26 10.68 11.20
CA LEU A 97 -8.01 10.43 11.90
C LEU A 97 -7.93 11.37 13.12
N PRO A 98 -7.85 10.83 14.35
CA PRO A 98 -7.60 11.66 15.52
C PRO A 98 -6.18 12.24 15.42
N ARG A 99 -5.82 13.12 16.36
CA ARG A 99 -4.44 13.60 16.49
C ARG A 99 -3.48 12.40 16.50
N ASP A 100 -2.45 12.47 15.66
CA ASP A 100 -1.42 11.44 15.55
C ASP A 100 -0.72 11.29 16.91
N PRO A 101 -0.80 10.12 17.57
CA PRO A 101 -0.19 9.89 18.88
C PRO A 101 1.34 9.75 18.80
N ALA A 102 1.87 9.39 17.64
CA ALA A 102 3.28 9.11 17.43
C ALA A 102 3.75 9.68 16.08
N PRO A 103 3.70 11.01 15.85
CA PRO A 103 4.22 11.59 14.61
C PRO A 103 5.69 11.23 14.44
N LEU A 104 6.18 11.10 13.20
CA LEU A 104 7.54 10.63 12.91
C LEU A 104 8.63 11.43 13.64
N ARG A 105 8.40 12.74 13.84
CA ARG A 105 9.31 13.59 14.64
C ARG A 105 9.41 13.11 16.09
N ALA A 106 8.30 12.76 16.72
CA ALA A 106 8.30 12.22 18.08
C ALA A 106 8.94 10.82 18.12
N PHE A 107 8.68 9.99 17.11
CA PHE A 107 9.34 8.69 16.96
C PHE A 107 10.86 8.81 16.89
N LEU A 108 11.41 9.69 16.04
CA LEU A 108 12.86 9.90 15.95
C LEU A 108 13.47 10.48 17.23
N ALA A 109 12.74 11.37 17.91
CA ALA A 109 13.17 11.92 19.19
C ALA A 109 13.19 10.84 20.29
N ARG A 110 12.22 9.92 20.28
CA ARG A 110 12.12 8.81 21.23
C ARG A 110 13.20 7.76 21.01
N PHE A 111 13.48 7.44 19.76
CA PHE A 111 14.38 6.36 19.37
C PHE A 111 15.69 6.89 18.75
N GLY A 112 16.50 7.50 19.61
CA GLY A 112 17.83 8.02 19.30
C GLY A 112 18.97 7.00 19.52
N PRO A 113 20.24 7.43 19.35
CA PRO A 113 21.42 6.58 19.60
C PRO A 113 21.47 5.96 21.00
N HIS A 114 20.96 6.67 22.01
CA HIS A 114 20.93 6.23 23.40
C HIS A 114 19.71 5.38 23.77
N ASN A 115 18.67 5.37 22.92
CA ASN A 115 17.49 4.53 23.09
C ASN A 115 17.14 3.89 21.74
N PRO A 116 17.92 2.87 21.31
CA PRO A 116 17.74 2.31 19.98
C PRO A 116 16.37 1.63 19.89
N LEU A 117 15.67 1.75 18.76
CA LEU A 117 14.37 1.10 18.53
C LEU A 117 14.39 -0.42 18.79
N THR A 118 15.55 -1.07 18.71
CA THR A 118 15.73 -2.48 19.06
C THR A 118 15.42 -2.80 20.53
N SER A 119 15.43 -1.81 21.43
CA SER A 119 15.10 -1.98 22.86
C SER A 119 13.64 -2.40 23.06
N VAL A 120 12.75 -1.89 22.22
CA VAL A 120 11.31 -2.21 22.27
C VAL A 120 10.86 -3.09 21.10
N THR A 121 11.70 -3.26 20.08
CA THR A 121 11.40 -4.15 18.95
C THR A 121 12.14 -5.49 19.02
N ASN A 122 12.94 -5.81 18.01
CA ASN A 122 13.84 -6.95 17.96
C ASN A 122 15.01 -6.66 16.99
N ARG A 123 15.95 -7.60 16.86
CA ARG A 123 17.17 -7.44 16.04
C ARG A 123 17.05 -8.06 14.64
N GLN A 124 15.83 -8.24 14.13
CA GLN A 124 15.63 -8.79 12.78
C GLN A 124 16.29 -7.90 11.73
N ARG A 125 16.81 -8.56 10.69
CA ARG A 125 17.45 -7.93 9.55
C ARG A 125 16.56 -7.95 8.33
N THR A 126 16.83 -7.08 7.37
CA THR A 126 16.10 -6.99 6.10
C THR A 126 16.39 -8.14 5.14
N SER A 127 17.45 -8.91 5.40
CA SER A 127 17.86 -10.13 4.69
C SER A 127 18.63 -11.05 5.64
N THR A 128 18.54 -12.36 5.41
CA THR A 128 19.30 -13.40 6.13
C THR A 128 20.78 -13.39 5.79
N ARG A 129 21.18 -12.78 4.68
CA ARG A 129 22.58 -12.63 4.24
C ARG A 129 22.95 -11.15 4.23
N GLY A 130 23.51 -10.66 5.34
CA GLY A 130 24.10 -9.31 5.42
C GLY A 130 23.10 -8.14 5.39
N GLY A 131 21.80 -8.37 5.65
CA GLY A 131 20.81 -7.29 5.64
C GLY A 131 21.02 -6.26 6.76
N ALA A 132 20.61 -5.02 6.53
CA ALA A 132 20.56 -3.98 7.57
C ALA A 132 19.59 -4.37 8.69
N LEU A 133 19.75 -3.83 9.90
CA LEU A 133 18.75 -4.01 10.95
C LEU A 133 17.46 -3.32 10.51
N LYS A 134 16.32 -4.00 10.72
CA LYS A 134 15.00 -3.42 10.44
C LYS A 134 14.78 -2.13 11.22
N ALA A 135 15.28 -2.06 12.45
CA ALA A 135 15.26 -0.85 13.27
C ALA A 135 15.97 0.35 12.60
N ASP A 136 17.15 0.13 12.02
CA ASP A 136 17.89 1.18 11.33
C ASP A 136 17.18 1.61 10.04
N VAL A 137 16.58 0.67 9.32
CA VAL A 137 15.80 0.95 8.11
C VAL A 137 14.55 1.77 8.45
N ALA A 138 13.80 1.39 9.49
CA ALA A 138 12.63 2.16 9.94
C ALA A 138 13.02 3.60 10.33
N ARG A 139 14.13 3.77 11.06
CA ARG A 139 14.64 5.11 11.41
C ARG A 139 14.97 5.94 10.16
N ARG A 140 15.70 5.37 9.20
CA ARG A 140 16.06 6.07 7.95
C ARG A 140 14.86 6.43 7.09
N TYR A 141 13.85 5.56 7.06
CA TYR A 141 12.58 5.87 6.44
C TYR A 141 11.94 7.11 7.08
N ALA A 142 11.85 7.14 8.41
CA ALA A 142 11.26 8.27 9.13
C ALA A 142 12.04 9.57 8.89
N GLU A 143 13.38 9.50 8.84
CA GLU A 143 14.25 10.64 8.50
C GLU A 143 13.92 11.17 7.09
N VAL A 144 13.92 10.33 6.06
CA VAL A 144 13.60 10.71 4.67
C VAL A 144 12.19 11.29 4.56
N LEU A 145 11.19 10.66 5.19
CA LEU A 145 9.82 11.15 5.14
C LEU A 145 9.70 12.55 5.76
N LEU A 146 10.33 12.79 6.90
CA LEU A 146 10.34 14.11 7.55
C LEU A 146 11.10 15.18 6.74
N GLU A 147 12.22 14.82 6.12
CA GLU A 147 12.96 15.71 5.21
C GLU A 147 12.08 16.18 4.04
N HIS A 148 11.15 15.32 3.60
CA HIS A 148 10.16 15.66 2.59
C HIS A 148 8.84 16.22 3.16
N GLY A 149 8.79 16.58 4.43
CA GLY A 149 7.62 17.20 5.07
C GLY A 149 6.44 16.24 5.27
N VAL A 150 6.71 14.95 5.42
CA VAL A 150 5.71 13.90 5.69
C VAL A 150 5.96 13.38 7.10
N GLY A 151 5.16 13.82 8.07
CA GLY A 151 5.35 13.49 9.49
C GLY A 151 4.23 12.68 10.12
N THR A 152 3.05 12.69 9.51
CA THR A 152 1.80 12.10 10.01
C THR A 152 1.01 11.45 8.86
N LEU A 153 -0.03 10.69 9.19
CA LEU A 153 -0.94 10.14 8.18
C LEU A 153 -1.66 11.23 7.35
N ALA A 154 -1.91 12.41 7.94
CA ALA A 154 -2.55 13.53 7.25
C ALA A 154 -1.70 14.07 6.09
N ASP A 155 -0.37 13.88 6.14
CA ASP A 155 0.57 14.35 5.11
C ASP A 155 0.65 13.40 3.90
N VAL A 156 0.16 12.17 4.03
CA VAL A 156 0.30 11.11 3.03
C VAL A 156 -0.60 11.34 1.81
N ALA A 157 -1.88 11.66 2.02
CA ALA A 157 -2.80 11.90 0.90
C ALA A 157 -2.40 13.13 0.05
N PRO A 158 -2.00 14.28 0.63
CA PRO A 158 -1.42 15.38 -0.13
C PRO A 158 -0.15 15.00 -0.90
N LEU A 159 0.74 14.20 -0.29
CA LEU A 159 1.94 13.69 -0.97
C LEU A 159 1.57 12.88 -2.21
N MET A 160 0.64 11.94 -2.10
CA MET A 160 0.25 11.04 -3.19
C MET A 160 -0.45 11.76 -4.35
N ARG A 161 -1.19 12.84 -4.06
CA ARG A 161 -1.79 13.68 -5.12
C ARG A 161 -0.76 14.46 -5.94
N ASP A 162 0.43 14.70 -5.38
CA ASP A 162 1.55 15.30 -6.09
C ASP A 162 2.47 14.20 -6.65
N ALA A 163 2.19 13.75 -7.87
CA ALA A 163 2.92 12.65 -8.50
C ALA A 163 4.44 12.88 -8.57
N ARG A 164 4.89 14.13 -8.78
CA ARG A 164 6.33 14.45 -8.87
C ARG A 164 6.98 14.35 -7.50
N ARG A 165 6.35 14.91 -6.46
CA ARG A 165 6.84 14.83 -5.09
C ARG A 165 6.80 13.40 -4.58
N PHE A 166 5.74 12.65 -4.89
CA PHE A 166 5.62 11.24 -4.53
C PHE A 166 6.71 10.39 -5.17
N GLU A 167 6.98 10.54 -6.48
CA GLU A 167 8.07 9.80 -7.13
C GLU A 167 9.43 10.18 -6.55
N HIS A 168 9.66 11.47 -6.26
CA HIS A 168 10.90 11.91 -5.64
C HIS A 168 11.14 11.29 -4.25
N VAL A 169 10.10 11.21 -3.41
CA VAL A 169 10.16 10.50 -2.12
C VAL A 169 10.44 9.00 -2.33
N ASN A 170 9.76 8.37 -3.28
CA ASN A 170 9.94 6.96 -3.60
C ASN A 170 11.37 6.66 -4.06
N ASP A 171 11.95 7.51 -4.91
CA ASP A 171 13.33 7.44 -5.38
C ASP A 171 14.33 7.52 -4.22
N THR A 172 14.13 8.45 -3.29
CA THR A 172 15.00 8.61 -2.13
C THR A 172 14.93 7.40 -1.21
N LEU A 173 13.72 6.90 -0.92
CA LEU A 173 13.54 5.68 -0.14
C LEU A 173 14.15 4.45 -0.83
N ARG A 174 14.06 4.35 -2.17
CA ARG A 174 14.64 3.23 -2.96
C ARG A 174 16.15 3.10 -2.78
N ARG A 175 16.84 4.23 -2.53
CA ARG A 175 18.30 4.28 -2.33
C ARG A 175 18.75 3.90 -0.92
N LEU A 176 17.82 3.70 0.03
CA LEU A 176 18.18 3.38 1.41
C LEU A 176 18.82 1.98 1.51
N PRO A 177 19.96 1.85 2.21
CA PRO A 177 20.56 0.54 2.44
C PRO A 177 19.59 -0.35 3.22
N GLY A 178 19.39 -1.56 2.69
CA GLY A 178 18.47 -2.53 3.28
C GLY A 178 17.03 -2.43 2.78
N GLU A 179 16.70 -1.49 1.87
CA GLU A 179 15.35 -1.39 1.30
C GLU A 179 14.97 -2.59 0.43
N GLY A 180 15.92 -3.12 -0.34
CA GLY A 180 15.70 -4.22 -1.28
C GLY A 180 15.27 -3.73 -2.65
N GLN A 181 15.47 -4.56 -3.69
CA GLN A 181 15.36 -4.14 -5.09
C GLN A 181 13.92 -3.93 -5.56
N HIS A 182 12.96 -4.66 -4.98
CA HIS A 182 11.57 -4.68 -5.46
C HIS A 182 10.64 -3.71 -4.71
N GLY A 183 11.15 -2.95 -3.74
CA GLY A 183 10.37 -1.92 -3.04
C GLY A 183 9.21 -2.42 -2.17
N VAL A 184 9.18 -3.72 -1.85
CA VAL A 184 8.05 -4.36 -1.14
C VAL A 184 7.67 -3.63 0.15
N ARG A 185 8.65 -3.26 0.98
CA ARG A 185 8.40 -2.52 2.23
C ARG A 185 7.75 -1.17 1.97
N ARG A 186 8.30 -0.40 1.04
CA ARG A 186 7.77 0.91 0.68
C ARG A 186 6.35 0.82 0.15
N ASN A 187 6.09 -0.14 -0.72
CA ASN A 187 4.76 -0.37 -1.27
C ASN A 187 3.76 -0.70 -0.15
N TYR A 188 4.14 -1.59 0.76
CA TYR A 188 3.30 -1.97 1.89
C TYR A 188 3.11 -0.83 2.91
N LEU A 189 4.11 0.05 3.09
CA LEU A 189 3.95 1.29 3.87
C LEU A 189 2.86 2.19 3.27
N TRP A 190 2.92 2.45 1.96
CA TRP A 190 1.91 3.29 1.29
C TRP A 190 0.51 2.69 1.37
N MET A 191 0.42 1.38 1.17
CA MET A 191 -0.81 0.62 1.36
C MET A 191 -1.37 0.74 2.79
N LEU A 192 -0.51 0.67 3.81
CA LEU A 192 -0.94 0.83 5.20
C LEU A 192 -1.33 2.27 5.54
N ALA A 193 -0.67 3.25 4.95
CA ALA A 193 -0.78 4.67 5.28
C ALA A 193 -1.94 5.41 4.59
N GLY A 194 -2.64 4.76 3.65
CA GLY A 194 -3.87 5.30 3.07
C GLY A 194 -3.98 5.19 1.55
N ASP A 195 -3.28 4.23 0.94
CA ASP A 195 -3.47 3.91 -0.47
C ASP A 195 -4.31 2.65 -0.61
N ASP A 196 -5.64 2.83 -0.61
CA ASP A 196 -6.56 1.75 -0.96
C ASP A 196 -6.54 1.46 -2.48
N ASP A 197 -5.90 2.34 -3.25
CA ASP A 197 -5.90 2.40 -4.72
C ASP A 197 -4.58 1.91 -5.35
N GLY A 198 -3.42 2.20 -4.77
CA GLY A 198 -2.10 1.90 -5.29
C GLY A 198 -1.46 0.69 -4.63
N VAL A 199 -2.14 -0.45 -4.74
CA VAL A 199 -1.51 -1.73 -4.49
C VAL A 199 -0.38 -1.94 -5.51
N LYS A 200 0.86 -2.04 -5.02
CA LYS A 200 1.94 -2.68 -5.76
C LYS A 200 2.08 -4.13 -5.28
N PRO A 201 1.71 -5.13 -6.10
CA PRO A 201 1.70 -6.53 -5.74
C PRO A 201 3.06 -7.00 -5.24
N ASP A 202 3.09 -7.57 -4.03
CA ASP A 202 4.26 -8.29 -3.52
C ASP A 202 4.35 -9.70 -4.13
N ARG A 203 5.49 -10.37 -3.95
CA ARG A 203 5.79 -11.75 -4.38
C ARG A 203 4.72 -12.78 -4.00
N MET A 204 3.94 -12.54 -2.94
CA MET A 204 2.82 -13.42 -2.58
C MET A 204 1.64 -13.29 -3.55
N VAL A 205 1.33 -12.07 -3.99
CA VAL A 205 0.29 -11.79 -4.97
C VAL A 205 0.72 -12.27 -6.35
N LEU A 206 1.99 -12.03 -6.74
CA LEU A 206 2.58 -12.62 -7.95
C LEU A 206 2.52 -14.15 -7.94
N ARG A 207 2.80 -14.78 -6.80
CA ARG A 207 2.69 -16.24 -6.65
C ARG A 207 1.25 -16.73 -6.74
N TRP A 208 0.28 -15.93 -6.27
CA TRP A 208 -1.14 -16.27 -6.41
C TRP A 208 -1.57 -16.21 -7.87
N PHE A 209 -1.19 -15.18 -8.59
CA PHE A 209 -1.42 -15.08 -10.04
C PHE A 209 -0.78 -16.25 -10.78
N ALA A 210 0.47 -16.60 -10.48
CA ALA A 210 1.15 -17.72 -11.11
C ALA A 210 0.45 -19.08 -10.87
N ARG A 211 -0.20 -19.28 -9.72
CA ARG A 211 -1.01 -20.50 -9.46
C ARG A 211 -2.28 -20.56 -10.28
N HIS A 212 -2.79 -19.42 -10.72
CA HIS A 212 -3.94 -19.30 -11.61
C HIS A 212 -3.49 -19.11 -13.07
N GLY A 213 -2.26 -19.50 -13.41
CA GLY A 213 -1.73 -19.48 -14.78
C GLY A 213 -1.15 -18.14 -15.24
N GLN A 214 -1.15 -17.10 -14.38
CA GLN A 214 -0.74 -15.74 -14.74
C GLN A 214 0.67 -15.43 -14.26
N HIS A 215 1.62 -15.39 -15.19
CA HIS A 215 3.02 -15.03 -14.93
C HIS A 215 3.26 -13.55 -15.25
N VAL A 216 2.84 -12.70 -14.32
CA VAL A 216 2.82 -11.25 -14.50
C VAL A 216 3.94 -10.56 -13.72
N GLU A 217 4.43 -9.45 -14.27
CA GLU A 217 5.35 -8.57 -13.57
C GLU A 217 4.62 -7.70 -12.52
N PRO A 218 5.32 -7.10 -11.54
CA PRO A 218 4.69 -6.30 -10.48
C PRO A 218 3.72 -5.21 -10.96
N LEU A 219 4.00 -4.57 -12.11
CA LEU A 219 3.12 -3.54 -12.66
C LEU A 219 1.83 -4.15 -13.24
N GLU A 220 1.95 -5.25 -13.97
CA GLU A 220 0.81 -5.96 -14.57
C GLU A 220 -0.08 -6.58 -13.50
N ALA A 221 0.51 -7.16 -12.45
CA ALA A 221 -0.25 -7.63 -11.31
C ALA A 221 -1.01 -6.50 -10.60
N ALA A 222 -0.48 -5.27 -10.57
CA ALA A 222 -1.19 -4.13 -9.97
C ALA A 222 -2.42 -3.76 -10.81
N MET A 223 -2.26 -3.80 -12.14
CA MET A 223 -3.35 -3.59 -13.09
C MET A 223 -4.41 -4.68 -12.96
N LEU A 224 -4.01 -5.95 -12.82
CA LEU A 224 -4.94 -7.06 -12.60
C LEU A 224 -5.68 -6.93 -11.27
N VAL A 225 -5.00 -6.59 -10.17
CA VAL A 225 -5.64 -6.36 -8.88
C VAL A 225 -6.71 -5.26 -9.00
N ARG A 226 -6.40 -4.16 -9.68
CA ARG A 226 -7.35 -3.06 -9.92
C ARG A 226 -8.51 -3.51 -10.81
N ALA A 227 -8.23 -4.17 -11.93
CA ALA A 227 -9.27 -4.67 -12.83
C ALA A 227 -10.22 -5.66 -12.13
N ILE A 228 -9.68 -6.51 -11.25
CA ILE A 228 -10.48 -7.43 -10.43
C ILE A 228 -11.37 -6.66 -9.44
N ALA A 229 -10.82 -5.65 -8.76
CA ALA A 229 -11.60 -4.82 -7.83
C ALA A 229 -12.73 -4.04 -8.52
N ASP A 230 -12.43 -3.43 -9.67
CA ASP A 230 -13.41 -2.73 -10.50
C ASP A 230 -14.52 -3.70 -10.94
N ARG A 231 -14.15 -4.90 -11.41
CA ARG A 231 -15.11 -5.91 -11.85
C ARG A 231 -15.97 -6.46 -10.71
N LEU A 232 -15.41 -6.71 -9.53
CA LEU A 232 -16.18 -7.12 -8.34
C LEU A 232 -17.18 -6.03 -7.92
N THR A 233 -16.77 -4.77 -8.02
CA THR A 233 -17.65 -3.62 -7.75
C THR A 233 -18.81 -3.55 -8.73
N GLU A 234 -18.57 -3.75 -10.03
CA GLU A 234 -19.62 -3.85 -11.05
C GLU A 234 -20.61 -5.00 -10.78
N LEU A 235 -20.12 -6.12 -10.22
CA LEU A 235 -20.94 -7.27 -9.83
C LEU A 235 -21.73 -7.07 -8.53
N GLY A 236 -21.68 -5.87 -7.94
CA GLY A 236 -22.46 -5.52 -6.74
C GLY A 236 -21.73 -5.81 -5.42
N HIS A 237 -20.43 -6.08 -5.46
CA HIS A 237 -19.56 -6.19 -4.29
C HIS A 237 -18.60 -5.00 -4.27
N PRO A 238 -18.94 -3.87 -3.61
CA PRO A 238 -18.03 -2.73 -3.52
C PRO A 238 -16.68 -3.19 -2.97
N THR A 239 -15.66 -3.21 -3.83
CA THR A 239 -14.37 -3.81 -3.52
C THR A 239 -13.24 -2.87 -3.94
N THR A 240 -12.28 -2.64 -3.05
CA THR A 240 -11.08 -1.85 -3.37
C THR A 240 -9.92 -2.74 -3.83
N PRO A 241 -8.97 -2.21 -4.63
CA PRO A 241 -7.72 -2.91 -4.95
C PRO A 241 -7.01 -3.45 -3.70
N TRP A 242 -7.05 -2.70 -2.59
CA TRP A 242 -6.54 -3.14 -1.30
C TRP A 242 -7.20 -4.41 -0.78
N GLU A 243 -8.54 -4.49 -0.82
CA GLU A 243 -9.27 -5.64 -0.32
C GLU A 243 -8.95 -6.89 -1.13
N VAL A 244 -8.77 -6.74 -2.45
CA VAL A 244 -8.29 -7.79 -3.35
C VAL A 244 -6.88 -8.25 -2.97
N ASP A 245 -5.92 -7.32 -2.86
CA ASP A 245 -4.53 -7.65 -2.50
C ASP A 245 -4.43 -8.33 -1.14
N HIS A 246 -5.15 -7.79 -0.16
CA HIS A 246 -5.19 -8.31 1.19
C HIS A 246 -5.84 -9.70 1.25
N ALA A 247 -6.91 -9.95 0.49
CA ALA A 247 -7.55 -11.26 0.40
C ALA A 247 -6.61 -12.29 -0.24
N ILE A 248 -5.97 -11.93 -1.37
CA ILE A 248 -4.97 -12.77 -2.04
C ILE A 248 -3.81 -13.09 -1.10
N TRP A 249 -3.25 -12.07 -0.45
CA TRP A 249 -2.18 -12.22 0.52
C TRP A 249 -2.61 -13.13 1.68
N SER A 250 -3.84 -12.96 2.16
CA SER A 250 -4.44 -13.76 3.24
C SER A 250 -4.62 -15.22 2.86
N ALA A 251 -4.99 -15.52 1.62
CA ALA A 251 -5.10 -16.88 1.13
C ALA A 251 -3.72 -17.55 0.95
N GLN A 252 -2.72 -16.77 0.54
CA GLN A 252 -1.36 -17.26 0.35
C GLN A 252 -0.62 -17.58 1.66
N ARG A 253 -1.00 -16.95 2.78
CA ARG A 253 -0.44 -17.23 4.11
C ARG A 253 -1.06 -18.47 4.78
N ALA A 254 -2.28 -18.87 4.43
CA ALA A 254 -2.98 -19.94 5.12
C ALA A 254 -2.25 -21.29 4.90
N PRO A 255 -2.00 -22.10 5.95
CA PRO A 255 -1.43 -23.43 5.78
C PRO A 255 -2.36 -24.27 4.91
N ARG A 256 -1.82 -24.91 3.87
CA ARG A 256 -2.58 -25.82 3.00
C ARG A 256 -3.20 -26.90 3.89
N HIS A 257 -4.53 -26.91 3.98
CA HIS A 257 -5.23 -28.14 4.35
C HIS A 257 -5.28 -28.95 3.07
N SER A 258 -4.35 -29.90 2.98
CA SER A 258 -4.39 -30.98 1.99
C SER A 258 -5.50 -31.96 2.33
#